data_AF-A0A7X1ZQU3-F1
#
_entry.id   AF-A0A7X1ZQU3-F1
#
_cell.length_a   1.000
_cell.length_b   1.000
_cell.length_c   1.000
_cell.angle_alpha   90.00
_cell.angle_beta   90.00
_cell.angle_gamma   90.00
#
_symmetry.space_group_name_H-M   'P 1'
#
loop_
_entity.id
_entity.type
_entity.pdbx_description
1 polymer ?
#
loop_
_entity_poly.entity_id
_entity_poly.type
_entity_poly.pdbx_seq_one_letter_code
_entity_poly.pdbx_strand_id
1 'polypeptide(L)'
;MIKTDSLGDTIWTCTYGGELADGGYCVQPLSNGGYIVAGGFDGSGHTPTHGNLWLLKTDSLGNVGITEPPVPVTPVTQPDWQITSSVGPHIVLRYQDCPQGFHVDIYNAAGQKVDELHSSQTSGTVSWGEGFLPGVYFIVPETQGAVRAQKVVLIR
;
A
#
# COMPACT_ATOMS: atom_id res chain seq x y z
N MET A 1 -21.18 -2.86 8.29
CA MET A 1 -21.38 -4.19 7.68
C MET A 1 -22.15 -5.07 8.64
N ILE A 2 -23.07 -5.86 8.12
CA ILE A 2 -23.86 -6.84 8.87
C ILE A 2 -23.69 -8.19 8.20
N LYS A 3 -23.46 -9.23 9.00
CA LYS A 3 -23.50 -10.62 8.55
C LYS A 3 -24.66 -11.32 9.21
N THR A 4 -25.47 -11.99 8.39
CA THR A 4 -26.58 -12.82 8.86
C THR A 4 -26.33 -14.28 8.50
N ASP A 5 -27.04 -15.18 9.17
CA ASP A 5 -27.19 -16.55 8.73
C ASP A 5 -28.23 -16.68 7.61
N SER A 6 -28.56 -17.91 7.21
CA SER A 6 -29.55 -18.21 6.17
C SER A 6 -31.00 -17.90 6.58
N LEU A 7 -31.27 -17.75 7.88
CA LEU A 7 -32.58 -17.40 8.42
C LEU A 7 -32.75 -15.89 8.60
N GLY A 8 -31.65 -15.13 8.44
CA GLY A 8 -31.63 -13.68 8.63
C GLY A 8 -31.21 -13.26 10.04
N ASP A 9 -30.84 -14.21 10.90
CA ASP A 9 -30.35 -13.89 12.24
C ASP A 9 -28.95 -13.29 12.17
N THR A 10 -28.73 -12.24 12.95
CA THR A 10 -27.45 -11.51 12.94
C THR A 10 -26.36 -12.36 13.60
N ILE A 11 -25.29 -12.65 12.84
CA ILE A 11 -24.08 -13.29 13.35
C ILE A 11 -23.16 -12.23 13.96
N TRP A 12 -22.94 -11.12 13.25
CA TRP A 12 -22.19 -9.97 13.75
C TRP A 12 -22.53 -8.68 13.01
N THR A 13 -22.23 -7.57 13.67
CA THR A 13 -22.33 -6.21 13.13
C THR A 13 -21.05 -5.45 13.44
N CYS A 14 -20.45 -4.85 12.41
CA CYS A 14 -19.25 -4.04 12.54
C CYS A 14 -19.43 -2.71 11.81
N THR A 15 -19.05 -1.61 12.45
CA THR A 15 -18.95 -0.29 11.81
C THR A 15 -17.50 0.01 11.48
N TYR A 16 -17.25 0.56 10.30
CA TYR A 16 -15.91 0.91 9.82
C TYR A 16 -15.96 2.35 9.30
N GLY A 17 -14.92 3.13 9.58
CA GLY A 17 -14.90 4.56 9.28
C GLY A 17 -14.66 5.42 10.52
N GLY A 18 -14.74 6.74 10.33
CA GLY A 18 -14.56 7.77 11.35
C GLY A 18 -15.85 8.51 11.69
N GLU A 19 -15.72 9.76 12.15
CA GLU A 19 -16.86 10.61 12.52
C GLU A 19 -17.59 11.23 11.32
N LEU A 20 -17.03 11.11 10.12
CA LEU A 20 -17.57 11.68 8.88
C LEU A 20 -18.38 10.65 8.09
N ALA A 21 -19.00 11.10 6.99
CA ALA A 21 -19.81 10.24 6.14
C ALA A 21 -18.92 9.26 5.34
N ASP A 22 -18.92 8.00 5.80
CA ASP A 22 -18.28 6.87 5.13
C ASP A 22 -19.34 5.96 4.48
N GLY A 23 -19.12 5.55 3.23
CA GLY A 23 -20.01 4.68 2.48
C GLY A 23 -19.31 3.41 2.01
N GLY A 24 -19.81 2.25 2.42
CA GLY A 24 -19.43 0.97 1.81
C GLY A 24 -20.32 0.66 0.60
N TYR A 25 -19.73 0.50 -0.58
CA TYR A 25 -20.46 0.31 -1.85
C TYR A 25 -20.46 -1.13 -2.34
N CYS A 26 -19.41 -1.90 -2.01
CA CYS A 26 -19.29 -3.29 -2.45
C CYS A 26 -18.61 -4.12 -1.36
N VAL A 27 -19.06 -5.37 -1.20
CA VAL A 27 -18.43 -6.37 -0.34
C VAL A 27 -18.18 -7.66 -1.14
N GLN A 28 -16.98 -8.19 -1.05
CA GLN A 28 -16.57 -9.44 -1.69
C GLN A 28 -16.02 -10.40 -0.64
N PRO A 29 -16.70 -11.54 -0.39
CA PRO A 29 -16.15 -12.61 0.45
C PRO A 29 -14.87 -13.20 -0.16
N LEU A 30 -13.94 -13.57 0.71
CA LEU A 30 -12.68 -14.23 0.38
C LEU A 30 -12.76 -15.73 0.72
N SER A 31 -11.95 -16.52 0.03
CA SER A 31 -11.88 -17.99 0.25
C SER A 31 -11.43 -18.38 1.66
N ASN A 32 -10.69 -17.49 2.35
CA ASN A 32 -10.27 -17.69 3.75
C ASN A 32 -11.34 -17.25 4.78
N GLY A 33 -12.56 -16.94 4.32
CA GLY A 33 -13.68 -16.52 5.17
C GLY A 33 -13.71 -15.03 5.50
N GLY A 34 -12.68 -14.26 5.14
CA GLY A 34 -12.64 -12.79 5.29
C GLY A 34 -13.39 -12.05 4.18
N TYR A 35 -13.29 -10.71 4.18
CA TYR A 35 -14.02 -9.86 3.23
C TYR A 35 -13.14 -8.72 2.72
N ILE A 36 -13.36 -8.32 1.46
CA ILE A 36 -12.93 -7.03 0.92
C ILE A 36 -14.16 -6.12 0.89
N VAL A 37 -14.04 -4.90 1.40
CA VAL A 37 -15.07 -3.86 1.26
C VAL A 37 -14.48 -2.70 0.49
N ALA A 38 -15.14 -2.30 -0.59
CA ALA A 38 -14.80 -1.09 -1.33
C ALA A 38 -15.85 -0.02 -1.05
N GLY A 39 -15.39 1.20 -0.86
CA GLY A 39 -16.23 2.32 -0.44
C GLY A 39 -15.59 3.65 -0.77
N GLY A 40 -16.21 4.70 -0.28
CA GLY A 40 -15.61 6.02 -0.30
C GLY A 40 -15.94 6.78 0.97
N PHE A 41 -15.14 7.80 1.24
CA PHE A 41 -15.44 8.78 2.26
C PHE A 41 -15.42 10.18 1.66
N ASP A 42 -16.36 11.00 2.12
CA ASP A 42 -16.32 12.44 1.87
C ASP A 42 -15.62 13.12 3.05
N GLY A 43 -14.33 13.38 2.86
CA GLY A 43 -13.45 13.92 3.90
C GLY A 43 -13.52 15.42 4.07
N SER A 44 -14.25 16.11 3.23
CA SER A 44 -14.21 17.56 3.21
C SER A 44 -15.63 18.11 3.31
N GLY A 45 -15.98 18.60 4.51
CA GLY A 45 -17.07 19.57 4.66
C GLY A 45 -16.89 20.86 3.82
N HIS A 46 -15.83 20.95 2.99
CA HIS A 46 -15.61 21.99 2.00
C HIS A 46 -15.08 21.38 0.69
N THR A 47 -15.94 21.41 -0.32
CA THR A 47 -15.75 21.17 -1.78
C THR A 47 -16.13 19.78 -2.33
N PRO A 48 -16.84 19.72 -3.48
CA PRO A 48 -17.58 18.52 -3.91
C PRO A 48 -16.80 17.57 -4.84
N THR A 49 -15.46 17.63 -4.89
CA THR A 49 -14.73 17.10 -6.07
C THR A 49 -13.78 15.93 -5.85
N HIS A 50 -13.60 15.40 -4.63
CA HIS A 50 -12.72 14.23 -4.45
C HIS A 50 -13.31 13.23 -3.46
N GLY A 51 -14.21 12.36 -3.95
CA GLY A 51 -14.54 11.14 -3.23
C GLY A 51 -13.28 10.29 -3.10
N ASN A 52 -12.79 10.13 -1.87
CA ASN A 52 -11.61 9.32 -1.63
C ASN A 52 -12.00 7.85 -1.70
N LEU A 53 -11.25 7.05 -2.47
CA LEU A 53 -11.45 5.61 -2.51
C LEU A 53 -10.99 4.99 -1.18
N TRP A 54 -11.86 4.20 -0.57
CA TRP A 54 -11.55 3.39 0.61
C TRP A 54 -11.59 1.91 0.24
N LEU A 55 -10.57 1.16 0.64
CA LEU A 55 -10.50 -0.30 0.47
C LEU A 55 -10.15 -0.93 1.82
N LEU A 56 -11.05 -1.77 2.32
CA LEU A 56 -10.92 -2.45 3.59
C LEU A 56 -10.77 -3.95 3.35
N LYS A 57 -9.87 -4.60 4.10
CA LYS A 57 -9.84 -6.06 4.22
C LYS A 57 -10.13 -6.45 5.66
N THR A 58 -10.98 -7.44 5.86
CA THR A 58 -11.32 -7.97 7.19
C THR A 58 -11.00 -9.46 7.29
N ASP A 59 -10.88 -9.94 8.53
CA ASP A 59 -10.96 -11.36 8.83
C ASP A 59 -12.41 -11.89 8.74
N SER A 60 -12.61 -13.17 9.08
CA SER A 60 -13.91 -13.84 9.00
C SER A 60 -14.93 -13.40 10.04
N LEU A 61 -14.46 -12.74 11.10
CA LEU A 61 -15.27 -12.15 12.17
C LEU A 61 -15.56 -10.67 11.88
N GLY A 62 -15.07 -10.12 10.77
CA GLY A 62 -15.24 -8.72 10.42
C GLY A 62 -14.22 -7.80 11.09
N ASN A 63 -13.17 -8.30 11.74
CA ASN A 63 -12.14 -7.45 12.31
C ASN A 63 -11.20 -6.95 11.23
N VAL A 64 -10.82 -5.68 11.34
CA VAL A 64 -9.77 -5.08 10.52
C VAL A 64 -8.46 -5.28 11.26
N GLY A 65 -7.57 -6.09 10.70
CA GLY A 65 -6.17 -6.07 11.12
C GLY A 65 -5.50 -4.86 10.48
N ILE A 66 -4.84 -4.03 11.30
CA ILE A 66 -4.15 -2.77 10.98
C ILE A 66 -5.01 -1.54 11.32
N THR A 67 -4.96 -1.12 12.59
CA THR A 67 -4.65 0.29 12.83
C THR A 67 -3.28 0.54 12.22
N GLU A 68 -3.15 1.46 11.25
CA GLU A 68 -1.83 2.04 11.01
C GLU A 68 -1.43 2.62 12.37
N PRO A 69 -0.34 2.15 13.03
CA PRO A 69 0.15 2.85 14.19
C PRO A 69 0.33 4.31 13.76
N PRO A 70 -0.11 5.30 14.57
CA PRO A 70 0.11 6.70 14.23
C PRO A 70 1.58 6.82 13.87
N VAL A 71 1.87 7.26 12.64
CA VAL A 71 3.25 7.44 12.18
C VAL A 71 3.92 8.22 13.30
N PRO A 72 4.88 7.63 14.04
CA PRO A 72 5.56 8.37 15.08
C PRO A 72 6.06 9.64 14.42
N VAL A 73 5.75 10.80 14.99
CA VAL A 73 6.34 12.06 14.53
C VAL A 73 7.80 12.04 14.97
N THR A 74 8.57 11.07 14.49
CA THR A 74 10.01 11.12 14.51
C THR A 74 10.39 12.35 13.69
N PRO A 75 11.33 13.19 14.17
CA PRO A 75 11.94 14.19 13.32
C PRO A 75 12.26 13.50 12.00
N VAL A 76 11.81 14.05 10.87
CA VAL A 76 12.05 13.48 9.55
C VAL A 76 13.56 13.53 9.32
N THR A 77 14.28 12.53 9.83
CA THR A 77 15.57 12.15 9.27
C THR A 77 15.25 11.76 7.85
N GLN A 78 15.77 12.54 6.91
CA GLN A 78 15.62 12.29 5.49
C GLN A 78 15.89 10.79 5.26
N PRO A 79 14.97 10.04 4.65
CA PRO A 79 15.14 8.61 4.52
C PRO A 79 16.42 8.35 3.71
N ASP A 80 17.16 7.32 4.10
CA ASP A 80 18.40 6.88 3.45
C ASP A 80 18.18 6.47 1.99
N TRP A 81 16.91 6.41 1.55
CA TRP A 81 16.53 6.29 0.15
C TRP A 81 15.15 6.89 -0.15
N GLN A 82 14.91 7.22 -1.42
CA GLN A 82 13.63 7.69 -1.93
C GLN A 82 13.47 7.40 -3.42
N ILE A 83 12.23 7.26 -3.88
CA ILE A 83 11.90 7.18 -5.30
C ILE A 83 11.77 8.59 -5.85
N THR A 84 12.63 8.95 -6.81
CA THR A 84 12.63 10.28 -7.45
C THR A 84 11.83 10.30 -8.75
N SER A 85 11.64 9.14 -9.38
CA SER A 85 10.73 8.95 -10.52
C SER A 85 9.89 7.71 -10.26
N SER A 86 8.65 7.89 -9.83
CA SER A 86 7.72 6.80 -9.51
C SER A 86 6.85 6.36 -10.69
N VAL A 87 6.88 7.11 -11.79
CA VAL A 87 6.14 6.82 -13.03
C VAL A 87 7.00 7.20 -14.23
N GLY A 88 7.17 6.29 -15.18
CA GLY A 88 7.92 6.58 -16.40
C GLY A 88 8.40 5.32 -17.14
N PRO A 89 9.17 5.49 -18.23
CA PRO A 89 9.89 4.39 -18.90
C PRO A 89 10.99 3.79 -18.02
N HIS A 90 11.44 4.57 -17.03
CA HIS A 90 12.32 4.10 -15.99
C HIS A 90 11.90 4.68 -14.64
N ILE A 91 11.95 3.83 -13.63
CA ILE A 91 11.83 4.20 -12.23
C ILE A 91 13.21 4.57 -11.73
N VAL A 92 13.30 5.64 -10.95
CA VAL A 92 14.59 6.15 -10.45
C VAL A 92 14.53 6.23 -8.93
N LEU A 93 15.52 5.63 -8.29
CA LEU A 93 15.70 5.63 -6.85
C LEU A 93 16.99 6.35 -6.52
N ARG A 94 16.95 7.20 -5.50
CA ARG A 94 18.12 7.83 -4.91
C ARG A 94 18.32 7.27 -3.51
N TYR A 95 19.55 6.91 -3.17
CA TYR A 95 19.94 6.46 -1.84
C TYR A 95 21.17 7.21 -1.36
N GLN A 96 21.34 7.29 -0.05
CA GLN A 96 22.40 8.00 0.64
C GLN A 96 22.65 7.35 2.00
N ASP A 97 23.87 7.48 2.52
CA ASP A 97 24.24 7.02 3.87
C ASP A 97 23.95 5.53 4.12
N CYS A 98 24.11 4.69 3.09
CA CYS A 98 23.93 3.24 3.14
C CYS A 98 25.30 2.53 3.28
N PRO A 99 25.87 2.37 4.49
CA PRO A 99 27.25 1.89 4.68
C PRO A 99 27.50 0.46 4.19
N GLN A 100 26.45 -0.36 4.09
CA GLN A 100 26.51 -1.75 3.62
C GLN A 100 26.15 -1.88 2.12
N GLY A 101 25.99 -0.77 1.41
CA GLY A 101 25.37 -0.75 0.09
C GLY A 101 23.85 -0.66 0.16
N PHE A 102 23.23 -0.62 -1.01
CA PHE A 102 21.79 -0.46 -1.18
C PHE A 102 21.19 -1.68 -1.87
N HIS A 103 20.15 -2.27 -1.26
CA HIS A 103 19.43 -3.42 -1.80
C HIS A 103 17.91 -3.19 -1.72
N VAL A 104 17.22 -3.49 -2.83
CA VAL A 104 15.76 -3.51 -2.89
C VAL A 104 15.27 -4.69 -3.72
N ASP A 105 14.15 -5.26 -3.27
CA ASP A 105 13.38 -6.24 -4.01
C ASP A 105 12.24 -5.57 -4.78
N ILE A 106 11.90 -6.14 -5.94
CA ILE A 106 10.84 -5.62 -6.79
C ILE A 106 9.79 -6.70 -7.03
N TYR A 107 8.54 -6.37 -6.74
CA TYR A 107 7.40 -7.25 -6.85
C TYR A 107 6.39 -6.74 -7.88
N ASN A 108 5.76 -7.64 -8.62
CA ASN A 108 4.64 -7.30 -9.49
C ASN A 108 3.34 -7.11 -8.69
N ALA A 109 2.27 -6.68 -9.35
CA ALA A 109 0.95 -6.48 -8.74
C ALA A 109 0.33 -7.75 -8.14
N ALA A 110 0.78 -8.94 -8.53
CA ALA A 110 0.35 -10.22 -7.95
C ALA A 110 1.15 -10.61 -6.70
N GLY A 111 2.13 -9.79 -6.27
CA GLY A 111 2.98 -10.05 -5.11
C GLY A 111 4.14 -11.02 -5.38
N GLN A 112 4.48 -11.29 -6.64
CA GLN A 112 5.62 -12.14 -7.00
C GLN A 112 6.87 -11.28 -7.15
N LYS A 113 8.00 -11.70 -6.55
CA LYS A 113 9.31 -11.07 -6.78
C LYS A 113 9.70 -11.27 -8.25
N VAL A 114 9.97 -10.18 -8.95
CA VAL A 114 10.31 -10.17 -10.39
C VAL A 114 11.71 -9.65 -10.66
N ASP A 115 12.29 -8.90 -9.72
CA ASP A 115 13.64 -8.36 -9.85
C ASP A 115 14.23 -7.96 -8.50
N GLU A 116 15.51 -7.61 -8.50
CA GLU A 116 16.25 -7.04 -7.39
C GLU A 116 17.28 -6.02 -7.88
N LEU A 117 17.46 -4.92 -7.14
CA LEU A 117 18.53 -3.95 -7.40
C LEU A 117 19.54 -4.01 -6.27
N HIS A 118 20.81 -4.01 -6.66
CA HIS A 118 21.95 -4.00 -5.74
C HIS A 118 22.93 -2.92 -6.14
N SER A 119 23.44 -2.17 -5.16
CA SER A 119 24.57 -1.27 -5.33
C SER A 119 25.52 -1.41 -4.16
N SER A 120 26.82 -1.52 -4.44
CA SER A 120 27.88 -1.48 -3.42
C SER A 120 28.27 -0.05 -3.00
N GLN A 121 27.71 0.98 -3.65
CA GLN A 121 27.95 2.36 -3.27
C GLN A 121 27.16 2.73 -2.01
N THR A 122 27.68 3.69 -1.25
CA THR A 122 27.00 4.17 -0.04
C THR A 122 25.95 5.24 -0.32
N SER A 123 26.08 5.93 -1.45
CA SER A 123 25.14 6.95 -1.93
C SER A 123 25.14 6.95 -3.45
N GLY A 124 23.99 7.18 -4.07
CA GLY A 124 23.91 7.20 -5.52
C GLY A 124 22.47 7.21 -6.05
N THR A 125 22.35 6.87 -7.33
CA THR A 125 21.07 6.73 -8.02
C THR A 125 21.08 5.44 -8.82
N VAL A 126 19.99 4.68 -8.75
CA VAL A 126 19.75 3.49 -9.57
C VAL A 126 18.48 3.68 -10.38
N SER A 127 18.49 3.14 -11.60
CA SER A 127 17.35 3.17 -12.51
C SER A 127 16.88 1.76 -12.81
N TRP A 128 15.57 1.57 -12.88
CA TRP A 128 14.93 0.28 -13.07
C TRP A 128 13.79 0.37 -14.09
N GLY A 129 13.50 -0.73 -14.78
CA GLY A 129 12.35 -0.84 -15.68
C GLY A 129 12.71 -1.26 -17.11
N GLU A 130 14.00 -1.29 -17.45
CA GLU A 130 14.43 -1.82 -18.75
C GLU A 130 14.15 -3.32 -18.84
N GLY A 131 13.53 -3.76 -19.93
CA GLY A 131 13.16 -5.17 -20.14
C GLY A 131 11.85 -5.61 -19.46
N PHE A 132 11.22 -4.77 -18.64
CA PHE A 132 9.95 -5.08 -17.97
C PHE A 132 8.73 -4.55 -18.75
N LEU A 133 7.57 -5.19 -18.54
CA LEU A 133 6.30 -4.77 -19.14
C LEU A 133 5.70 -3.59 -18.37
N PRO A 134 4.97 -2.67 -19.05
CA PRO A 134 4.19 -1.65 -18.36
C PRO A 134 3.25 -2.25 -17.32
N GLY A 135 3.14 -1.60 -16.16
CA GLY A 135 2.34 -2.12 -15.06
C GLY A 135 2.65 -1.48 -13.72
N VAL A 136 1.93 -1.95 -12.71
CA VAL A 136 2.15 -1.57 -11.31
C VAL A 136 3.14 -2.54 -10.66
N TYR A 137 4.13 -1.97 -9.99
CA TYR A 137 5.15 -2.70 -9.25
C TYR A 137 5.30 -2.11 -7.84
N PHE A 138 5.90 -2.90 -6.96
CA PHE A 138 6.19 -2.53 -5.59
C PHE A 138 7.68 -2.70 -5.31
N ILE A 139 8.32 -1.65 -4.82
CA ILE A 139 9.71 -1.65 -4.41
C ILE A 139 9.77 -1.79 -2.89
N VAL A 140 10.51 -2.78 -2.42
CA VAL A 140 10.61 -3.16 -1.02
C VAL A 140 12.07 -3.08 -0.59
N PRO A 141 12.46 -2.17 0.32
CA PRO A 141 13.82 -2.10 0.80
C PRO A 141 14.13 -3.23 1.78
N GLU A 142 15.36 -3.74 1.72
CA GLU A 142 15.91 -4.60 2.76
C GLU A 142 16.54 -3.70 3.84
N THR A 143 15.71 -3.08 4.69
CA THR A 143 16.21 -2.37 5.87
C THR A 143 15.71 -3.03 7.15
N GLN A 144 16.55 -3.05 8.18
CA GLN A 144 16.14 -3.49 9.52
C GLN A 144 15.23 -2.42 10.15
N GLY A 145 13.94 -2.48 9.84
CA GLY A 145 12.94 -1.51 10.30
C GLY A 145 11.62 -1.65 9.55
N ALA A 146 10.62 -0.84 9.91
CA ALA A 146 9.26 -0.90 9.35
C ALA A 146 9.28 -0.86 7.81
N VAL A 147 9.08 -2.01 7.18
CA VAL A 147 9.13 -2.22 5.74
C VAL A 147 7.91 -1.54 5.11
N ARG A 148 8.10 -0.36 4.52
CA ARG A 148 7.06 0.28 3.69
C ARG A 148 7.37 0.05 2.22
N ALA A 149 6.66 -0.91 1.63
CA ALA A 149 6.64 -1.08 0.18
C ALA A 149 6.16 0.23 -0.49
N GLN A 150 6.85 0.64 -1.56
CA GLN A 150 6.48 1.82 -2.34
C GLN A 150 5.98 1.41 -3.72
N LYS A 151 4.81 1.92 -4.11
CA LYS A 151 4.18 1.65 -5.41
C LYS A 151 4.82 2.51 -6.50
N VAL A 152 5.12 1.90 -7.65
CA VAL A 152 5.58 2.57 -8.87
C VAL A 152 4.80 2.09 -10.10
N VAL A 153 4.82 2.87 -11.17
CA VAL A 153 4.13 2.57 -12.42
C VAL A 153 5.09 2.67 -13.60
N LEU A 154 5.37 1.53 -14.22
CA LEU A 154 6.19 1.49 -15.43
C LEU A 154 5.29 1.73 -16.65
N ILE A 155 5.69 2.64 -17.54
CA ILE A 155 5.00 2.97 -18.80
C ILE A 155 5.98 2.95 -19.97
N ARG A 156 5.52 2.92 -21.22
CA ARG A 156 6.36 2.95 -22.43
C ARG A 156 6.04 4.18 -23.27
#